data_AF-A0A847AKQ2-F1
#
_entry.id   AF-A0A847AKQ2-F1
#
_cell.length_a   1.000
_cell.length_b   1.000
_cell.length_c   1.000
_cell.angle_alpha   90.00
_cell.angle_beta   90.00
_cell.angle_gamma   90.00
#
_symmetry.space_group_name_H-M   'P 1'
#
loop_
_entity.id
_entity.type
_entity.pdbx_description
1 polymer ?
#
loop_
_entity_poly.entity_id
_entity_poly.type
_entity_poly.pdbx_seq_one_letter_code
_entity_poly.pdbx_strand_id
1 'polypeptide(L)'
;MKFYKTIDIYITKKFLGTFFYAIALILSIAVVFDMSENLDEFLSKDISWLTIISEYYFNFIPYFANLFSPLFTFIAVIYFTSKMAYNTEIIAIISSGMSYARLMRPYLVSAFFIALFSFVLGNYIIPPANHTLNLFKQFYIDNNRQTVSDERNIHRQIEPGIFIYMQSYSQGNVGY
;
A
#
# COMPACT_ATOMS: atom_id res chain seq x y z
N MET A 1 6.02 22.99 -30.27
CA MET A 1 4.68 22.39 -30.06
C MET A 1 4.66 21.73 -28.68
N LYS A 2 4.13 22.39 -27.63
CA LYS A 2 4.11 21.80 -26.28
C LYS A 2 3.13 20.62 -26.27
N PHE A 3 3.65 19.41 -26.12
CA PHE A 3 2.86 18.17 -26.07
C PHE A 3 1.93 18.13 -24.84
N TYR A 4 2.32 18.79 -23.74
CA TYR A 4 1.55 18.94 -22.51
C TYR A 4 1.13 20.40 -22.32
N LYS A 5 -0.18 20.64 -22.30
CA LYS A 5 -0.77 21.98 -22.15
C LYS A 5 -1.16 22.25 -20.70
N THR A 6 -1.48 23.52 -20.40
CA THR A 6 -1.92 23.97 -19.08
C THR A 6 -3.12 23.18 -18.57
N ILE A 7 -4.05 22.79 -19.45
CA ILE A 7 -5.22 21.99 -19.09
C ILE A 7 -4.85 20.55 -18.69
N ASP A 8 -3.85 19.96 -19.33
CA ASP A 8 -3.38 18.62 -19.02
C ASP A 8 -2.74 18.61 -17.63
N ILE A 9 -1.91 19.62 -17.32
CA ILE A 9 -1.32 19.84 -16.00
C ILE A 9 -2.41 20.02 -14.94
N TYR A 10 -3.44 20.82 -15.25
CA TYR A 10 -4.54 21.07 -14.33
C TYR A 10 -5.32 19.79 -14.00
N ILE A 11 -5.67 18.99 -15.02
CA ILE A 11 -6.40 17.74 -14.84
C ILE A 11 -5.55 16.73 -14.07
N THR A 12 -4.28 16.54 -14.46
CA THR A 12 -3.35 15.65 -13.75
C THR A 12 -3.15 16.07 -12.30
N LYS A 13 -2.92 17.36 -12.03
CA LYS A 13 -2.71 17.85 -10.67
C LYS A 13 -3.95 17.65 -9.79
N LYS A 14 -5.14 17.95 -10.31
CA LYS A 14 -6.38 17.75 -9.56
C LYS A 14 -6.65 16.26 -9.32
N PHE A 15 -6.49 15.41 -10.33
CA PHE A 15 -6.73 13.98 -10.19
C PHE A 15 -5.73 13.31 -9.22
N LEU A 16 -4.41 13.51 -9.39
CA LEU A 16 -3.42 12.99 -8.44
C LEU A 16 -3.62 13.57 -7.04
N GLY A 17 -3.94 14.87 -6.94
CA GLY A 17 -4.23 15.50 -5.66
C GLY A 17 -5.41 14.85 -4.95
N THR A 18 -6.51 14.59 -5.67
CA THR A 18 -7.66 13.86 -5.12
C THR A 18 -7.30 12.44 -4.72
N PHE A 19 -6.51 11.73 -5.53
CA PHE A 19 -6.06 10.36 -5.23
C PHE A 19 -5.23 10.31 -3.95
N PHE A 20 -4.16 11.10 -3.84
CA PHE A 20 -3.30 11.10 -2.65
C PHE A 20 -4.03 11.58 -1.41
N TYR A 21 -4.92 12.56 -1.56
CA TYR A 21 -5.76 13.03 -0.45
C TYR A 21 -6.68 11.93 0.08
N ALA A 22 -7.38 11.22 -0.83
CA ALA A 22 -8.30 10.17 -0.45
C ALA A 22 -7.56 8.95 0.15
N ILE A 23 -6.39 8.59 -0.39
CA ILE A 23 -5.49 7.59 0.20
C ILE A 23 -5.02 8.01 1.60
N ALA A 24 -4.59 9.26 1.79
CA ALA A 24 -4.15 9.73 3.09
C ALA A 24 -5.28 9.68 4.14
N LEU A 25 -6.50 10.04 3.76
CA LEU A 25 -7.67 9.96 4.65
C LEU A 25 -7.95 8.52 5.10
N ILE A 26 -8.03 7.57 4.17
CA ILE A 26 -8.34 6.18 4.54
C ILE A 26 -7.19 5.55 5.34
N LEU A 27 -5.93 5.89 5.02
CA LEU A 27 -4.78 5.41 5.77
C LEU A 27 -4.77 5.95 7.19
N SER A 28 -5.16 7.22 7.39
CA SER A 28 -5.31 7.77 8.75
C SER A 28 -6.33 6.98 9.56
N ILE A 29 -7.46 6.60 8.96
CA ILE A 29 -8.47 5.78 9.62
C ILE A 29 -7.92 4.38 9.91
N ALA A 30 -7.23 3.76 8.94
CA ALA A 30 -6.65 2.43 9.09
C ALA A 30 -5.62 2.38 10.22
N VAL A 31 -4.75 3.39 10.33
CA VAL A 31 -3.76 3.51 11.42
C VAL A 31 -4.44 3.62 12.77
N VAL A 32 -5.48 4.45 12.90
CA VAL A 32 -6.22 4.60 14.16
C VAL A 32 -6.92 3.30 14.56
N PHE A 33 -7.52 2.59 13.60
CA PHE A 33 -8.16 1.30 13.84
C PHE A 33 -7.16 0.26 14.33
N ASP A 34 -6.04 0.09 13.61
CA ASP A 34 -5.00 -0.87 13.98
C ASP A 34 -4.36 -0.50 15.34
N MET A 35 -4.15 0.79 15.62
CA MET A 35 -3.65 1.25 16.91
C MET A 35 -4.63 0.94 18.05
N SER A 36 -5.93 1.08 17.81
CA SER A 36 -6.96 0.76 18.81
C SER A 36 -7.07 -0.74 19.06
N GLU A 37 -6.86 -1.57 18.04
CA GLU A 37 -6.93 -3.03 18.16
C GLU A 37 -5.74 -3.60 18.94
N ASN A 38 -4.53 -3.05 18.71
CA ASN A 38 -3.29 -3.53 19.33
C ASN A 38 -2.89 -2.74 20.59
N LEU A 39 -3.75 -1.82 21.07
CA LEU A 39 -3.40 -0.90 22.16
C LEU A 39 -3.00 -1.63 23.44
N ASP A 40 -3.76 -2.64 23.83
CA ASP A 40 -3.52 -3.41 25.07
C ASP A 40 -2.19 -4.20 25.00
N GLU A 41 -1.83 -4.71 23.83
CA GLU A 41 -0.57 -5.41 23.63
C GLU A 41 0.64 -4.47 23.64
N PHE A 42 0.50 -3.27 23.07
CA PHE A 42 1.55 -2.25 23.11
C PHE A 42 1.79 -1.74 24.53
N LEU A 43 0.73 -1.54 25.31
CA LEU A 43 0.81 -1.09 26.70
C LEU A 43 1.36 -2.16 27.64
N SER A 44 1.02 -3.44 27.43
CA SER A 44 1.46 -4.53 28.31
C SER A 44 2.93 -4.92 28.14
N LYS A 45 3.58 -4.55 27.03
CA LYS A 45 4.96 -4.93 26.70
C LYS A 45 5.97 -3.76 26.77
N ASP A 46 5.59 -2.61 27.35
CA ASP A 46 6.44 -1.42 27.55
C ASP A 46 7.23 -0.98 26.30
N ILE A 47 6.60 -1.06 25.13
CA ILE A 47 7.24 -0.72 23.87
C ILE A 47 7.32 0.81 23.74
N SER A 48 8.48 1.34 23.36
CA SER A 48 8.62 2.77 23.13
C SER A 48 7.75 3.23 21.95
N TRP A 49 7.00 4.32 22.13
CA TRP A 49 6.17 4.93 21.09
C TRP A 49 6.93 5.24 19.80
N LEU A 50 8.22 5.60 19.90
CA LEU A 50 9.06 5.86 18.74
C LEU A 50 9.31 4.59 17.91
N THR A 51 9.48 3.45 18.56
CA THR A 51 9.66 2.15 17.90
C THR A 51 8.37 1.74 17.18
N ILE A 52 7.21 1.93 17.81
CA ILE A 52 5.91 1.63 17.18
C ILE A 52 5.72 2.47 15.90
N ILE A 53 6.00 3.78 15.95
CA ILE A 53 5.81 4.64 14.77
C ILE A 53 6.80 4.29 13.66
N SER A 54 8.09 4.13 14.00
CA SER A 54 9.16 3.97 13.01
C SER A 54 9.29 2.55 12.45
N GLU A 55 9.10 1.52 13.27
CA GLU A 55 9.29 0.12 12.85
C GLU A 55 7.97 -0.55 12.44
N TYR A 56 6.85 -0.18 13.06
CA TYR A 56 5.55 -0.75 12.72
C TYR A 56 4.81 0.11 11.68
N TYR A 57 4.43 1.35 12.02
CA TYR A 57 3.54 2.13 11.15
C TYR A 57 4.20 2.61 9.84
N PHE A 58 5.50 2.92 9.85
CA PHE A 58 6.22 3.27 8.62
C PHE A 58 6.25 2.13 7.60
N ASN A 59 6.26 0.87 8.08
CA ASN A 59 6.24 -0.32 7.23
C ASN A 59 4.80 -0.75 6.87
N PHE A 60 3.85 -0.49 7.75
CA PHE A 60 2.41 -0.72 7.54
C PHE A 60 1.82 0.16 6.43
N ILE A 61 2.15 1.46 6.41
CA ILE A 61 1.57 2.44 5.49
C ILE A 61 1.78 2.08 4.01
N PRO A 62 3.00 1.76 3.53
CA PRO A 62 3.26 1.36 2.14
C PRO A 62 2.40 0.18 1.66
N TYR A 63 2.22 -0.82 2.53
CA TYR A 63 1.42 -2.00 2.23
C TYR A 63 -0.06 -1.63 2.00
N PHE A 64 -0.67 -0.94 2.98
CA PHE A 64 -2.08 -0.54 2.86
C PHE A 64 -2.31 0.51 1.77
N ALA A 65 -1.35 1.40 1.53
CA ALA A 65 -1.41 2.37 0.44
C ALA A 65 -1.49 1.66 -0.93
N ASN A 66 -0.67 0.62 -1.13
CA ASN A 66 -0.69 -0.16 -2.36
C ASN A 66 -1.96 -1.02 -2.46
N LEU A 67 -2.40 -1.62 -1.36
CA LEU A 67 -3.63 -2.43 -1.29
C LEU A 67 -4.88 -1.63 -1.68
N PHE A 68 -5.02 -0.40 -1.17
CA PHE A 68 -6.17 0.46 -1.45
C PHE A 68 -6.05 1.26 -2.74
N SER A 69 -4.85 1.34 -3.35
CA SER A 69 -4.59 2.13 -4.55
C SER A 69 -5.61 1.90 -5.69
N PRO A 70 -5.96 0.66 -6.10
CA PRO A 70 -6.90 0.45 -7.20
C PRO A 70 -8.31 1.02 -6.91
N LEU A 71 -8.82 0.77 -5.69
CA LEU A 71 -10.12 1.26 -5.25
C LEU A 71 -10.16 2.80 -5.23
N PHE A 72 -9.13 3.42 -4.64
CA PHE A 72 -9.06 4.86 -4.52
C PHE A 72 -8.73 5.57 -5.83
N THR A 73 -8.04 4.90 -6.76
CA THR A 73 -7.89 5.39 -8.14
C THR A 73 -9.26 5.55 -8.79
N PHE A 74 -10.12 4.54 -8.68
CA PHE A 74 -11.48 4.58 -9.21
C PHE A 74 -12.31 5.70 -8.58
N ILE A 75 -12.32 5.78 -7.24
CA ILE A 75 -13.05 6.82 -6.50
C ILE A 75 -12.55 8.22 -6.89
N ALA A 76 -11.22 8.41 -6.95
CA ALA A 76 -10.63 9.70 -7.30
C ALA A 76 -10.97 10.13 -8.73
N VAL A 77 -10.95 9.21 -9.71
CA VAL A 77 -11.35 9.52 -11.09
C VAL A 77 -12.81 9.97 -11.13
N ILE A 78 -13.72 9.20 -10.50
CA ILE A 78 -15.15 9.52 -10.48
C ILE A 78 -15.39 10.87 -9.82
N TYR A 79 -14.85 11.08 -8.62
CA TYR A 79 -15.08 12.29 -7.85
C TYR A 79 -14.60 13.53 -8.61
N PHE A 80 -13.35 13.51 -9.07
CA PHE A 80 -12.75 14.64 -9.76
C PHE A 80 -13.46 14.94 -11.10
N THR A 81 -13.74 13.91 -11.89
CA THR A 81 -14.47 14.06 -13.17
C THR A 81 -15.87 14.61 -12.93
N SER A 82 -16.58 14.09 -11.92
CA SER A 82 -17.91 14.57 -11.55
C SER A 82 -17.88 16.03 -11.11
N LYS A 83 -16.85 16.43 -10.36
CA LYS A 83 -16.69 17.83 -9.94
C LYS A 83 -16.45 18.76 -11.12
N MET A 84 -15.62 18.37 -12.08
CA MET A 84 -15.42 19.14 -13.31
C MET A 84 -16.69 19.22 -14.15
N ALA A 85 -17.46 18.12 -14.23
CA ALA A 85 -18.73 18.09 -14.95
C ALA A 85 -19.75 19.04 -14.31
N TYR A 86 -19.87 19.00 -12.98
CA TYR A 86 -20.77 19.88 -12.20
C TYR A 86 -20.43 21.36 -12.39
N ASN A 87 -19.13 21.69 -12.41
CA ASN A 87 -18.67 23.05 -12.69
C ASN A 87 -18.74 23.45 -14.17
N THR A 88 -19.31 22.61 -15.04
CA THR A 88 -19.38 22.79 -16.51
C THR A 88 -18.02 22.89 -17.21
N GLU A 89 -16.92 22.56 -16.53
CA GLU A 89 -15.55 22.64 -17.08
C GLU A 89 -15.38 21.67 -18.25
N ILE A 90 -15.91 20.45 -18.15
CA ILE A 90 -15.83 19.43 -19.23
C ILE A 90 -16.56 19.92 -20.49
N ILE A 91 -17.75 20.48 -20.33
CA ILE A 91 -18.57 20.99 -21.43
C ILE A 91 -17.82 22.14 -22.13
N ALA A 92 -17.30 23.10 -21.36
CA ALA A 92 -16.54 24.23 -21.90
C ALA A 92 -15.30 23.77 -22.70
N ILE A 93 -14.58 22.77 -22.20
CA ILE A 93 -13.39 22.21 -22.89
C ILE A 93 -13.77 21.59 -24.22
N ILE A 94 -14.81 20.75 -24.26
CA ILE A 94 -15.23 20.08 -25.50
C ILE A 94 -15.81 21.09 -26.49
N SER A 95 -16.63 22.04 -26.04
CA SER A 95 -17.18 23.12 -26.86
C SER A 95 -16.12 24.05 -27.46
N SER A 96 -14.92 24.12 -26.86
CA SER A 96 -13.78 24.86 -27.43
C SER A 96 -13.12 24.17 -28.64
N GLY A 97 -13.68 23.06 -29.13
CA GLY A 97 -13.17 22.26 -30.24
C GLY A 97 -12.16 21.19 -29.83
N MET A 98 -12.05 20.89 -28.52
CA MET A 98 -11.18 19.82 -28.05
C MET A 98 -11.85 18.45 -28.21
N SER A 99 -11.17 17.51 -28.84
CA SER A 99 -11.66 16.14 -28.93
C SER A 99 -11.69 15.44 -27.58
N TYR A 100 -12.70 14.59 -27.37
CA TYR A 100 -12.83 13.77 -26.15
C TYR A 100 -11.59 12.89 -25.92
N ALA A 101 -11.04 12.29 -26.98
CA ALA A 101 -9.82 11.48 -26.91
C ALA A 101 -8.60 12.25 -26.39
N ARG A 102 -8.52 13.57 -26.64
CA ARG A 102 -7.44 14.40 -26.08
C ARG A 102 -7.63 14.62 -24.58
N LEU A 103 -8.87 14.82 -24.14
CA LEU A 103 -9.22 15.01 -22.73
C LEU A 103 -8.87 13.78 -21.88
N MET A 104 -8.85 12.58 -22.48
CA MET A 104 -8.44 11.33 -21.82
C MET A 104 -6.92 11.20 -21.59
N ARG A 105 -6.08 11.92 -22.34
CA ARG A 105 -4.61 11.83 -22.20
C ARG A 105 -4.09 12.14 -20.79
N PRO A 106 -4.48 13.23 -20.11
CA PRO A 106 -4.04 13.48 -18.74
C PRO A 106 -4.48 12.41 -17.74
N TYR A 107 -5.62 11.73 -17.97
CA TYR A 107 -6.03 10.60 -17.14
C TYR A 107 -5.10 9.40 -17.32
N LEU A 108 -4.74 9.06 -18.57
CA LEU A 108 -3.81 7.97 -18.86
C LEU A 108 -2.41 8.24 -18.28
N VAL A 109 -1.90 9.46 -18.43
CA VAL A 109 -0.60 9.84 -17.85
C VAL A 109 -0.63 9.72 -16.33
N SER A 110 -1.73 10.15 -15.71
CA SER A 110 -1.90 10.03 -14.27
C SER A 110 -1.99 8.58 -13.79
N ALA A 111 -2.75 7.74 -14.50
CA ALA A 111 -2.85 6.31 -14.23
C ALA A 111 -1.49 5.62 -14.37
N PHE A 112 -0.68 6.01 -15.36
CA PHE A 112 0.69 5.53 -15.50
C PHE A 112 1.57 5.89 -14.30
N PHE A 113 1.47 7.11 -13.77
CA PHE A 113 2.18 7.50 -12.54
C PHE A 113 1.74 6.67 -11.33
N ILE A 114 0.44 6.42 -11.17
CA ILE A 114 -0.08 5.58 -10.08
C ILE A 114 0.40 4.14 -10.23
N ALA A 115 0.39 3.60 -11.46
CA ALA A 115 0.87 2.26 -11.76
C ALA A 115 2.37 2.13 -11.47
N LEU A 116 3.18 3.11 -11.87
CA LEU A 116 4.61 3.15 -11.57
C LEU A 116 4.87 3.22 -10.06
N PHE A 117 4.11 4.05 -9.34
CA PHE A 117 4.20 4.16 -7.90
C PHE A 117 3.84 2.84 -7.20
N SER A 118 2.74 2.21 -7.60
CA SER A 118 2.30 0.89 -7.12
C SER A 118 3.34 -0.19 -7.43
N PHE A 119 3.94 -0.17 -8.62
CA PHE A 119 5.00 -1.10 -9.02
C PHE A 119 6.25 -0.96 -8.14
N VAL A 120 6.70 0.27 -7.88
CA VAL A 120 7.87 0.53 -7.02
C VAL A 120 7.58 0.10 -5.58
N LEU A 121 6.40 0.43 -5.05
CA LEU A 121 5.98 -0.02 -3.73
C LEU A 121 5.96 -1.55 -3.66
N GLY A 122 5.26 -2.20 -4.58
CA GLY A 122 5.06 -3.65 -4.63
C GLY A 122 6.35 -4.46 -4.72
N ASN A 123 7.33 -4.00 -5.50
CA ASN A 123 8.53 -4.80 -5.77
C ASN A 123 9.71 -4.46 -4.86
N TYR A 124 9.84 -3.20 -4.42
CA TYR A 124 11.07 -2.75 -3.72
C TYR A 124 10.84 -2.34 -2.27
N ILE A 125 9.67 -1.79 -1.94
CA ILE A 125 9.42 -1.20 -0.60
C ILE A 125 8.65 -2.17 0.29
N ILE A 126 7.59 -2.78 -0.23
CA ILE A 126 6.72 -3.68 0.54
C ILE A 126 7.43 -4.96 0.98
N PRO A 127 8.25 -5.65 0.16
CA PRO A 127 8.89 -6.88 0.61
C PRO A 127 9.78 -6.73 1.86
N PRO A 128 10.74 -5.78 1.92
CA PRO A 128 11.52 -5.58 3.14
C PRO A 128 10.68 -5.02 4.30
N ALA A 129 9.71 -4.14 4.02
CA ALA A 129 8.82 -3.58 5.04
C ALA A 129 7.94 -4.63 5.71
N ASN A 130 7.39 -5.57 4.93
CA ASN A 130 6.61 -6.67 5.47
C ASN A 130 7.47 -7.62 6.30
N HIS A 131 8.73 -7.84 5.92
CA HIS A 131 9.63 -8.66 6.72
C HIS A 131 9.88 -8.04 8.11
N THR A 132 10.18 -6.75 8.17
CA THR A 132 10.37 -6.05 9.46
C THR A 132 9.07 -5.98 10.27
N LEU A 133 7.94 -5.73 9.62
CA LEU A 133 6.62 -5.70 10.27
C LEU A 133 6.25 -7.07 10.87
N ASN A 134 6.50 -8.15 10.14
CA ASN A 134 6.21 -9.51 10.61
C ASN A 134 7.13 -9.90 11.77
N LEU A 135 8.42 -9.53 11.71
CA LEU A 135 9.32 -9.72 12.85
C LEU A 135 8.85 -8.94 14.08
N PHE A 136 8.44 -7.68 13.91
CA PHE A 136 7.89 -6.88 15.01
C PHE A 136 6.66 -7.56 15.62
N LYS A 137 5.71 -8.00 14.79
CA LYS A 137 4.52 -8.74 15.25
C LYS A 137 4.92 -10.03 15.97
N GLN A 138 5.92 -10.74 15.50
CA GLN A 138 6.40 -11.96 16.13
C GLN A 138 7.03 -11.72 17.51
N PHE A 139 7.82 -10.67 17.67
CA PHE A 139 8.48 -10.38 18.96
C PHE A 139 7.53 -9.75 19.98
N TYR A 140 6.60 -8.91 19.51
CA TYR A 140 5.83 -8.00 20.36
C TYR A 140 4.33 -8.23 20.36
N ILE A 141 3.75 -8.98 19.43
CA ILE A 141 2.29 -9.21 19.38
C ILE A 141 2.02 -10.69 19.64
N ASP A 142 2.57 -11.58 18.82
CA ASP A 142 2.41 -13.03 19.00
C ASP A 142 3.05 -13.52 20.29
N ASN A 143 2.23 -14.04 21.21
CA ASN A 143 2.68 -14.73 22.42
C ASN A 143 3.40 -16.06 22.13
N ASN A 144 3.44 -16.49 20.86
CA ASN A 144 3.99 -17.77 20.44
C ASN A 144 5.45 -17.61 19.98
N ARG A 145 6.35 -17.32 20.92
CA ARG A 145 7.82 -17.23 20.72
C ARG A 145 8.49 -18.47 20.08
N GLN A 146 7.74 -19.53 19.80
CA GLN A 146 8.27 -20.84 19.38
C GLN A 146 8.10 -21.18 17.90
N THR A 147 7.36 -20.41 17.09
CA THR A 147 6.92 -20.94 15.78
C THR A 147 7.87 -20.72 14.59
N VAL A 148 9.00 -20.00 14.72
CA VAL A 148 9.98 -19.87 13.60
C VAL A 148 11.35 -20.47 13.93
N SER A 149 11.80 -20.42 15.19
CA SER A 149 13.03 -21.11 15.61
C SER A 149 12.82 -22.57 16.04
N ASP A 150 11.57 -23.00 16.13
CA ASP A 150 11.19 -24.33 16.60
C ASP A 150 9.94 -24.80 15.83
N GLU A 151 9.95 -24.65 14.49
CA GLU A 151 8.95 -25.29 13.63
C GLU A 151 9.08 -26.81 13.82
N ARG A 152 8.19 -27.38 14.65
CA ARG A 152 8.12 -28.81 14.92
C ARG A 152 7.11 -29.46 13.99
N ASN A 153 7.46 -30.62 13.43
CA ASN A 153 6.63 -31.38 12.50
C ASN A 153 6.27 -30.61 11.22
N ILE A 154 7.27 -30.10 10.52
CA ILE A 154 7.09 -29.51 9.19
C ILE A 154 6.81 -30.65 8.20
N HIS A 155 5.68 -30.54 7.49
CA HIS A 155 5.33 -31.39 6.37
C HIS A 155 5.32 -30.56 5.10
N ARG A 156 6.21 -30.85 4.15
CA ARG A 156 6.18 -30.22 2.84
C ARG A 156 6.18 -31.27 1.73
N GLN A 157 5.32 -31.03 0.76
CA GLN A 157 5.36 -31.72 -0.51
C GLN A 157 6.30 -30.97 -1.44
N ILE A 158 7.32 -31.66 -1.95
CA ILE A 158 8.32 -31.07 -2.85
C ILE A 158 7.97 -31.39 -4.31
N GLU A 159 7.46 -32.59 -4.54
CA GLU A 159 6.98 -33.05 -5.84
C GLU A 159 5.65 -33.78 -5.67
N PRO A 160 4.80 -33.89 -6.71
CA PRO A 160 3.61 -34.75 -6.69
C PRO A 160 3.93 -36.16 -6.14
N GLY A 161 3.46 -36.49 -4.93
CA GLY A 161 3.68 -37.78 -4.28
C GLY A 161 4.93 -37.92 -3.39
N ILE A 162 5.82 -36.91 -3.31
CA ILE A 162 6.99 -36.94 -2.42
C ILE A 162 6.80 -35.95 -1.27
N PHE A 163 6.73 -36.48 -0.05
CA PHE A 163 6.59 -35.73 1.19
C PHE A 163 7.87 -35.78 2.01
N ILE A 164 8.32 -34.62 2.49
CA ILE A 164 9.42 -34.51 3.45
C ILE A 164 8.84 -34.13 4.82
N TYR A 165 9.38 -34.80 5.83
CA TYR A 165 9.04 -34.65 7.24
C TYR A 165 10.25 -34.11 7.98
N MET A 166 10.11 -33.00 8.70
CA MET A 166 11.16 -32.47 9.58
C MET A 166 10.59 -32.27 10.98
N GLN A 167 11.17 -32.96 11.96
CA GLN A 167 10.66 -32.95 13.34
C GLN A 167 10.96 -31.63 14.07
N SER A 168 12.08 -30.98 13.75
CA SER A 168 12.45 -29.67 14.29
C SER A 168 13.41 -28.97 13.34
N TYR A 169 13.17 -27.69 13.05
CA TYR A 169 14.10 -26.83 12.35
C TYR A 169 14.53 -25.69 13.26
N SER A 170 15.84 -25.58 13.54
CA SER A 170 16.42 -24.52 14.36
C SER A 170 17.45 -23.72 13.55
N GLN A 171 17.20 -22.42 13.38
CA GLN A 171 18.12 -21.45 12.74
C GLN A 171 19.17 -20.93 13.74
N GLY A 172 19.68 -21.80 14.61
CA GLY A 172 20.75 -21.49 15.55
C GLY A 172 22.11 -21.94 15.02
N ASN A 173 22.92 -20.99 14.56
CA ASN A 173 24.39 -21.03 14.43
C ASN A 173 25.01 -22.43 14.24
N VAL A 174 25.31 -22.81 13.00
CA VAL A 174 26.11 -24.00 12.67
C VAL A 174 27.43 -23.99 13.46
N GLY A 175 27.73 -25.13 14.07
CA GLY A 175 28.80 -25.36 15.04
C GLY A 175 30.22 -25.06 14.56
N TYR A 176 31.11 -25.01 15.56
CA TYR A 176 32.57 -24.98 15.45
C TYR A 176 33.12 -26.08 14.53
#